data_AF-A0A7X6SRJ0-F1
#
_entry.id   AF-A0A7X6SRJ0-F1
#
_cell.length_a   1.000
_cell.length_b   1.000
_cell.length_c   1.000
_cell.angle_alpha   90.00
_cell.angle_beta   90.00
_cell.angle_gamma   90.00
#
_symmetry.space_group_name_H-M   'P 1'
#
loop_
_entity.id
_entity.type
_entity.pdbx_description
1 polymer ?
#
loop_
_entity_poly.entity_id
_entity_poly.type
_entity_poly.pdbx_seq_one_letter_code
_entity_poly.pdbx_strand_id
1 'polypeptide(L)'
;MSIVNKVLGLFLGNKYERDLKDLSPYEEKILIEFEKLQDLSNDQLRDRSDEIKKRIKDHIRTDEDEIESLRVQAEEEEDVYKKEELYDEIDKTEKRITEKLEIFLDECLPEAFAVVKETARRFKENSVLEVTAREYDRNLAATRESIVVKGDKAFWSNRWIAGGNEITWDMVHYDVQLIGGVALHKGKIAEMATGEGKTVVATLPVFLNALAGRGVHIVTVNDYLSKRDSEWMGPIYEFHGLTVDCIDKHQPNSADRRNAYNADITFGTNNEFGFDYL
;
A
#
# COMPACT_ATOMS: atom_id res chain seq x y z
N MET A 1 -2.44 26.26 35.61
CA MET A 1 -2.45 25.45 34.36
C MET A 1 -3.43 25.94 33.28
N SER A 2 -4.57 26.59 33.60
CA SER A 2 -5.56 27.01 32.58
C SER A 2 -5.10 28.19 31.69
N ILE A 3 -4.47 29.23 32.25
CA ILE A 3 -4.06 30.43 31.49
C ILE A 3 -2.84 30.16 30.60
N VAL A 4 -1.87 29.40 31.09
CA VAL A 4 -0.65 29.03 30.34
C VAL A 4 -0.98 28.17 29.12
N ASN A 5 -1.90 27.20 29.23
CA ASN A 5 -2.36 26.42 28.09
C ASN A 5 -3.18 27.25 27.09
N LYS A 6 -3.93 28.26 27.55
CA LYS A 6 -4.69 29.17 26.69
C LYS A 6 -3.77 30.11 25.90
N VAL A 7 -2.73 30.64 26.56
CA VAL A 7 -1.73 31.51 25.91
C VAL A 7 -0.83 30.69 24.97
N LEU A 8 -0.39 29.49 25.34
CA LEU A 8 0.33 28.60 24.43
C LEU A 8 -0.53 28.17 23.23
N GLY A 9 -1.81 27.86 23.43
CA GLY A 9 -2.75 27.52 22.35
C GLY A 9 -3.03 28.69 21.40
N LEU A 10 -2.95 29.93 21.87
CA LEU A 10 -3.06 31.13 21.02
C LEU A 10 -1.84 31.35 20.12
N PHE A 11 -0.65 30.87 20.52
CA PHE A 11 0.59 31.05 19.74
C PHE A 11 0.99 29.81 18.92
N LEU A 12 0.58 28.61 19.33
CA LEU A 12 0.97 27.35 18.69
C LEU A 12 -0.19 26.62 17.99
N GLY A 13 -1.42 27.11 18.13
CA GLY A 13 -2.62 26.41 17.69
C GLY A 13 -2.94 25.17 18.55
N ASN A 14 -4.11 24.58 18.33
CA ASN A 14 -4.48 23.33 18.97
C ASN A 14 -3.71 22.13 18.36
N LYS A 15 -3.85 20.92 18.93
CA LYS A 15 -3.14 19.72 18.40
C LYS A 15 -3.46 19.48 16.92
N TYR A 16 -4.73 19.60 16.54
CA TYR A 16 -5.20 19.40 15.18
C TYR A 16 -4.57 20.41 14.20
N GLU A 17 -4.52 21.69 14.56
CA GLU A 17 -3.90 22.73 13.73
C GLU A 17 -2.40 22.50 13.51
N ARG A 18 -1.70 22.00 14.53
CA ARG A 18 -0.28 21.63 14.42
C ARG A 18 -0.09 20.41 13.53
N ASP A 19 -0.88 19.36 13.75
CA ASP A 19 -0.83 18.15 12.94
C ASP A 19 -1.11 18.46 11.47
N LEU A 20 -2.10 19.30 11.16
CA LEU A 20 -2.35 19.76 9.79
C LEU A 20 -1.19 20.54 9.21
N LYS A 21 -0.60 21.46 9.98
CA LYS A 21 0.54 22.26 9.53
C LYS A 21 1.76 21.39 9.18
N ASP A 22 1.95 20.28 9.89
CA ASP A 22 3.04 19.34 9.64
C ASP A 22 2.76 18.45 8.41
N LEU A 23 1.49 18.18 8.09
CA LEU A 23 1.07 17.32 6.97
C LEU A 23 0.88 18.09 5.66
N SER A 24 0.44 19.35 5.71
CA SER A 24 0.13 20.18 4.53
C SER A 24 1.30 20.30 3.54
N PRO A 25 2.59 20.38 3.95
CA PRO A 25 3.70 20.42 3.00
C PRO A 25 3.81 19.18 2.11
N TYR A 26 3.27 18.03 2.52
CA TYR A 26 3.25 16.83 1.68
C TYR A 26 2.23 16.96 0.55
N GLU A 27 1.07 17.57 0.80
CA GLU A 27 0.05 17.82 -0.23
C GLU A 27 0.65 18.57 -1.42
N GLU A 28 1.34 19.69 -1.16
CA GLU A 28 1.99 20.49 -2.21
C GLU A 28 3.02 19.66 -2.99
N LYS A 29 3.86 18.87 -2.30
CA LYS A 29 4.83 17.99 -2.96
C LYS A 29 4.15 16.92 -3.82
N ILE A 30 3.06 16.32 -3.33
CA ILE A 30 2.29 15.32 -4.08
C ILE A 30 1.73 15.95 -5.35
N LEU A 31 1.15 17.15 -5.26
CA LEU A 31 0.60 17.84 -6.43
C LEU A 31 1.70 18.18 -7.46
N ILE A 32 2.89 18.60 -6.99
CA ILE A 32 4.05 18.84 -7.88
C ILE A 32 4.48 17.56 -8.59
N GLU A 33 4.57 16.42 -7.88
CA GLU A 33 4.90 15.14 -8.52
C GLU A 33 3.79 14.70 -9.48
N PHE A 34 2.53 14.91 -9.12
CA PHE A 34 1.36 14.56 -9.94
C PHE A 34 1.36 15.28 -11.30
N GLU A 35 1.69 16.57 -11.34
CA GLU A 35 1.82 17.31 -12.60
C GLU A 35 2.87 16.71 -13.53
N LYS A 36 3.98 16.16 -13.00
CA LYS A 36 5.03 15.52 -13.81
C LYS A 36 4.59 14.21 -14.46
N LEU A 37 3.52 13.58 -13.97
CA LEU A 37 3.05 12.28 -14.45
C LEU A 37 2.03 12.38 -15.60
N GLN A 38 1.43 13.55 -15.83
CA GLN A 38 0.31 13.71 -16.76
C GLN A 38 0.67 13.34 -18.21
N ASP A 39 1.90 13.64 -18.63
CA ASP A 39 2.39 13.39 -20.00
C ASP A 39 2.94 11.97 -20.21
N LEU A 40 3.04 11.16 -19.14
CA LEU A 40 3.56 9.80 -19.25
C LEU A 40 2.56 8.86 -19.92
N SER A 41 3.05 7.93 -20.73
CA SER A 41 2.23 6.77 -21.15
C SER A 41 1.83 5.90 -19.95
N ASN A 42 0.87 4.99 -20.15
CA ASN A 42 0.48 4.05 -19.10
C ASN A 42 1.61 3.10 -18.70
N ASP A 43 2.44 2.69 -19.66
CA ASP A 43 3.63 1.87 -19.40
C ASP A 43 4.64 2.65 -18.56
N GLN A 44 4.92 3.91 -18.92
CA GLN A 44 5.83 4.76 -18.13
C GLN A 44 5.31 5.04 -16.72
N LEU A 45 4.00 5.17 -16.53
CA LEU A 45 3.41 5.31 -15.19
C LEU A 45 3.64 4.06 -14.35
N ARG A 46 3.53 2.86 -14.94
CA ARG A 46 3.87 1.59 -14.26
C ARG A 46 5.35 1.50 -13.94
N ASP A 47 6.20 1.94 -14.86
CA ASP A 47 7.66 1.98 -14.64
C ASP A 47 8.04 2.85 -13.43
N ARG A 48 7.30 3.94 -13.14
CA ARG A 48 7.52 4.73 -11.91
C ARG A 48 7.34 3.92 -10.64
N SER A 49 6.34 3.04 -10.59
CA SER A 49 6.13 2.14 -9.46
C SER A 49 7.29 1.16 -9.30
N ASP A 50 7.82 0.63 -10.41
CA ASP A 50 8.98 -0.26 -10.41
C ASP A 50 10.25 0.47 -9.94
N GLU A 51 10.44 1.73 -10.34
CA GLU A 51 11.54 2.59 -9.91
C GLU A 51 11.51 2.86 -8.39
N ILE A 52 10.34 3.18 -7.84
CA ILE A 52 10.17 3.39 -6.39
C ILE A 52 10.44 2.07 -5.65
N LYS A 53 9.84 0.95 -6.09
CA LYS A 53 10.06 -0.38 -5.50
C LYS A 53 11.53 -0.77 -5.50
N LYS A 54 12.24 -0.52 -6.61
CA LYS A 54 13.67 -0.77 -6.74
C LYS A 54 14.48 0.09 -5.77
N ARG A 55 14.18 1.39 -5.67
CA ARG A 55 14.87 2.30 -4.72
C ARG A 55 14.69 1.84 -3.28
N ILE A 56 13.49 1.41 -2.89
CA ILE A 56 13.21 0.90 -1.54
C ILE A 56 14.03 -0.37 -1.29
N LYS A 57 13.99 -1.33 -2.22
CA LYS A 57 14.77 -2.58 -2.11
C LYS A 57 16.27 -2.32 -2.03
N ASP A 58 16.80 -1.46 -2.91
CA ASP A 58 18.22 -1.09 -2.91
C ASP A 58 18.64 -0.41 -1.59
N HIS A 59 17.74 0.32 -0.94
CA HIS A 59 18.00 1.01 0.33
C HIS A 59 18.22 0.04 1.51
N ILE A 60 17.53 -1.10 1.52
CA ILE A 60 17.60 -2.10 2.60
C ILE A 60 18.39 -3.36 2.24
N ARG A 61 18.82 -3.50 0.97
CA ARG A 61 19.46 -4.72 0.46
C ARG A 61 20.60 -5.24 1.31
N THR A 62 21.49 -4.36 1.78
CA THR A 62 22.64 -4.79 2.60
C THR A 62 22.20 -5.45 3.90
N ASP A 63 21.12 -4.96 4.52
CA ASP A 63 20.59 -5.55 5.75
C ASP A 63 19.82 -6.85 5.46
N GLU A 64 19.12 -6.93 4.33
CA GLU A 64 18.45 -8.16 3.89
C GLU A 64 19.48 -9.28 3.62
N ASP A 65 20.57 -8.96 2.92
CA ASP A 65 21.68 -9.89 2.64
C ASP A 65 22.34 -10.36 3.96
N GLU A 66 22.44 -9.50 4.97
CA GLU A 66 22.94 -9.84 6.30
C GLU A 66 21.99 -10.81 7.03
N ILE A 67 20.68 -10.55 7.02
CA ILE A 67 19.68 -11.45 7.61
C ILE A 67 19.73 -12.83 6.96
N GLU A 68 19.80 -12.89 5.63
CA GLU A 68 19.85 -14.17 4.92
C GLU A 68 21.11 -14.96 5.29
N SER A 69 22.26 -14.29 5.36
CA SER A 69 23.52 -14.90 5.82
C SER A 69 23.42 -15.41 7.26
N LEU A 70 22.83 -14.63 8.17
CA LEU A 70 22.64 -15.03 9.57
C LEU A 70 21.67 -16.21 9.70
N ARG A 71 20.60 -16.27 8.89
CA ARG A 71 19.66 -17.39 8.88
C ARG A 71 20.31 -18.68 8.45
N VAL A 72 21.11 -18.66 7.38
CA VAL A 72 21.89 -19.83 6.94
C VAL A 72 22.84 -20.30 8.05
N GLN A 73 23.56 -19.38 8.68
CA GLN A 73 24.43 -19.72 9.82
C GLN A 73 23.65 -20.33 10.99
N ALA A 74 22.48 -19.79 11.33
CA ALA A 74 21.65 -20.28 12.42
C ALA A 74 21.03 -21.65 12.14
N GLU A 75 20.77 -21.99 10.88
CA GLU A 75 20.29 -23.30 10.47
C GLU A 75 21.38 -24.38 10.58
N GLU A 76 22.63 -24.04 10.27
CA GLU A 76 23.79 -24.94 10.35
C GLU A 76 24.38 -25.07 11.77
N GLU A 77 24.11 -24.12 12.67
CA GLU A 77 24.65 -24.14 14.03
C GLU A 77 23.93 -25.15 14.94
N GLU A 78 24.73 -26.02 15.57
CA GLU A 78 24.26 -27.07 16.50
C GLU A 78 24.23 -26.58 17.95
N ASP A 79 25.08 -25.61 18.31
CA ASP A 79 25.10 -25.02 19.64
C ASP A 79 23.91 -24.07 19.82
N VAL A 80 23.00 -24.45 20.72
CA VAL A 80 21.76 -23.71 21.00
C VAL A 80 22.03 -22.26 21.43
N TYR A 81 23.11 -22.00 22.19
CA TYR A 81 23.41 -20.65 22.68
C TYR A 81 23.93 -19.75 21.55
N LYS A 82 24.78 -20.29 20.66
CA LYS A 82 25.23 -19.53 19.49
C LYS A 82 24.10 -19.29 18.49
N LYS A 83 23.20 -20.27 18.34
CA LYS A 83 22.00 -20.13 17.53
C LYS A 83 21.08 -19.02 18.05
N GLU A 84 20.90 -18.94 19.37
CA GLU A 84 20.19 -17.84 20.02
C GLU A 84 20.85 -16.47 19.74
N GLU A 85 22.18 -16.38 19.86
CA GLU A 85 22.92 -15.15 19.51
C GLU A 85 22.72 -14.72 18.04
N LEU A 86 22.67 -15.67 17.11
CA LEU A 86 22.40 -15.38 15.69
C LEU A 86 20.98 -14.84 15.46
N TYR A 87 19.97 -15.40 16.13
CA TYR A 87 18.61 -14.88 16.05
C TYR A 87 18.47 -13.49 16.69
N ASP A 88 19.19 -13.23 17.78
CA ASP A 88 19.25 -11.89 18.37
C ASP A 88 19.83 -10.84 17.39
N GLU A 89 20.84 -11.20 16.60
CA GLU A 89 21.39 -10.32 15.55
C GLU A 89 20.44 -10.14 14.36
N ILE A 90 19.68 -11.19 13.99
CA ILE A 90 18.61 -11.09 13.00
C ILE A 90 17.56 -10.07 13.47
N ASP A 91 17.08 -10.18 14.71
CA ASP A 91 16.07 -9.29 15.27
C ASP A 91 16.54 -7.82 15.34
N LYS A 92 17.82 -7.60 15.69
CA LYS A 92 18.44 -6.27 15.65
C LYS A 92 18.48 -5.71 14.23
N THR A 93 18.79 -6.55 13.25
CA THR A 93 18.86 -6.15 11.84
C THR A 93 17.49 -5.86 11.27
N GLU A 94 16.47 -6.66 11.61
CA GLU A 94 15.07 -6.43 11.26
C GLU A 94 14.54 -5.10 11.81
N LYS A 95 14.91 -4.76 13.04
CA LYS A 95 14.60 -3.46 13.63
C LYS A 95 15.27 -2.32 12.85
N ARG A 96 16.54 -2.48 12.48
CA ARG A 96 17.29 -1.50 11.68
C ARG A 96 16.66 -1.29 10.29
N ILE A 97 16.20 -2.35 9.63
CA ILE A 97 15.44 -2.27 8.37
C ILE A 97 14.17 -1.45 8.57
N THR A 98 13.44 -1.73 9.65
CA THR A 98 12.18 -1.02 9.96
C THR A 98 12.40 0.48 10.13
N GLU A 99 13.43 0.88 10.89
CA GLU A 99 13.79 2.29 11.09
C GLU A 99 14.23 2.97 9.78
N LYS A 100 14.99 2.26 8.93
CA LYS A 100 15.38 2.75 7.59
C LYS A 100 14.17 2.95 6.68
N LEU A 101 13.25 1.98 6.66
CA LEU A 101 12.03 2.05 5.86
C LEU A 101 11.12 3.20 6.29
N GLU A 102 10.96 3.45 7.60
CA GLU A 102 10.14 4.56 8.09
C GLU A 102 10.62 5.90 7.49
N ILE A 103 11.93 6.14 7.48
CA ILE A 103 12.52 7.37 6.92
C ILE A 103 12.41 7.37 5.39
N PHE A 104 12.74 6.26 4.74
CA PHE A 104 12.84 6.23 3.28
C PHE A 104 11.48 6.24 2.58
N LEU A 105 10.45 5.63 3.19
CA LEU A 105 9.09 5.68 2.66
C LEU A 105 8.50 7.09 2.74
N ASP A 106 8.87 7.88 3.76
CA ASP A 106 8.50 9.30 3.84
C ASP A 106 9.08 10.13 2.68
N GLU A 107 10.30 9.81 2.25
CA GLU A 107 10.93 10.44 1.08
C GLU A 107 10.22 10.05 -0.22
N CYS A 108 9.76 8.80 -0.33
CA CYS A 108 9.04 8.28 -1.49
C CYS A 108 7.57 8.71 -1.53
N LEU A 109 7.02 9.17 -0.40
CA LEU A 109 5.58 9.43 -0.24
C LEU A 109 4.99 10.33 -1.32
N PRO A 110 5.58 11.51 -1.65
CA PRO A 110 4.97 12.40 -2.62
C PRO A 110 4.81 11.76 -4.00
N GLU A 111 5.84 11.03 -4.43
CA GLU A 111 5.88 10.34 -5.71
C GLU A 111 4.88 9.17 -5.76
N ALA A 112 4.87 8.33 -4.72
CA ALA A 112 3.97 7.17 -4.66
C ALA A 112 2.49 7.59 -4.61
N PHE A 113 2.16 8.64 -3.86
CA PHE A 113 0.79 9.14 -3.79
C PHE A 113 0.35 9.79 -5.11
N ALA A 114 1.26 10.50 -5.78
CA ALA A 114 1.02 11.04 -7.12
C ALA A 114 0.74 9.93 -8.14
N VAL A 115 1.47 8.82 -8.10
CA VAL A 115 1.22 7.65 -8.96
C VAL A 115 -0.18 7.09 -8.75
N VAL A 116 -0.63 6.93 -7.51
CA VAL A 116 -1.98 6.44 -7.20
C VAL A 116 -3.06 7.43 -7.67
N LYS A 117 -2.88 8.74 -7.40
CA LYS A 117 -3.82 9.78 -7.84
C LYS A 117 -3.92 9.83 -9.37
N GLU A 118 -2.81 9.72 -10.08
CA GLU A 118 -2.77 9.70 -11.54
C GLU A 118 -3.40 8.43 -12.11
N THR A 119 -3.18 7.28 -11.48
CA THR A 119 -3.83 6.02 -11.84
C THR A 119 -5.35 6.13 -11.70
N ALA A 120 -5.82 6.67 -10.57
CA ALA A 120 -7.24 6.92 -10.33
C ALA A 120 -7.85 7.86 -11.39
N ARG A 121 -7.15 8.94 -11.76
CA ARG A 121 -7.59 9.86 -12.82
C ARG A 121 -7.69 9.16 -14.16
N ARG A 122 -6.70 8.37 -14.55
CA ARG A 122 -6.71 7.65 -15.83
C ARG A 122 -7.86 6.68 -15.92
N PHE A 123 -8.13 5.89 -14.89
CA PHE A 123 -9.31 5.01 -14.84
C PHE A 123 -10.62 5.80 -14.87
N LYS A 124 -10.69 6.96 -14.23
CA LYS A 124 -11.90 7.81 -14.28
C LYS A 124 -12.17 8.34 -15.69
N GLU A 125 -11.14 8.86 -16.35
CA GLU A 125 -11.28 9.56 -17.63
C GLU A 125 -11.35 8.62 -18.84
N ASN A 126 -10.91 7.38 -18.70
CA ASN A 126 -10.83 6.42 -19.81
C ASN A 126 -11.59 5.14 -19.47
N SER A 127 -12.42 4.67 -20.40
CA SER A 127 -13.13 3.39 -20.24
C SER A 127 -12.20 2.16 -20.25
N VAL A 128 -11.03 2.30 -20.89
CA VAL A 128 -10.00 1.27 -21.00
C VAL A 128 -8.63 1.93 -20.97
N LEU A 129 -7.69 1.36 -20.21
CA LEU A 129 -6.27 1.68 -20.27
C LEU A 129 -5.53 0.59 -21.04
N GLU A 130 -4.83 0.99 -22.10
CA GLU A 130 -3.94 0.10 -22.86
C GLU A 130 -2.51 0.20 -22.32
N VAL A 131 -1.86 -0.96 -22.17
CA VAL A 131 -0.48 -1.14 -21.70
C VAL A 131 0.16 -2.30 -22.44
N THR A 132 1.49 -2.35 -22.42
CA THR A 132 2.25 -3.53 -22.83
C THR A 132 2.03 -4.65 -21.81
N ALA A 133 1.60 -5.82 -22.27
CA ALA A 133 1.22 -6.93 -21.41
C ALA A 133 2.44 -7.54 -20.71
N ARG A 134 2.49 -7.41 -19.38
CA ARG A 134 3.45 -8.07 -18.49
C ARG A 134 2.89 -9.41 -18.00
N GLU A 135 3.71 -10.19 -17.30
CA GLU A 135 3.32 -11.51 -16.80
C GLU A 135 2.14 -11.44 -15.82
N TYR A 136 2.15 -10.47 -14.91
CA TYR A 136 1.06 -10.29 -13.96
C TYR A 136 -0.27 -9.90 -14.65
N ASP A 137 -0.24 -9.16 -15.77
CA ASP A 137 -1.47 -8.88 -16.54
C ASP A 137 -2.08 -10.17 -17.09
N ARG A 138 -1.24 -11.11 -17.54
CA ARG A 138 -1.67 -12.42 -18.08
C ARG A 138 -2.23 -13.31 -16.97
N ASN A 139 -1.59 -13.31 -15.80
CA ASN A 139 -2.05 -14.07 -14.65
C ASN A 139 -3.38 -13.52 -14.13
N LEU A 140 -3.52 -12.20 -14.02
CA LEU A 140 -4.74 -11.55 -13.57
C LEU A 140 -5.88 -11.71 -14.57
N ALA A 141 -5.62 -11.69 -15.88
CA ALA A 141 -6.66 -11.90 -16.89
C ALA A 141 -7.35 -13.28 -16.80
N ALA A 142 -6.75 -14.25 -16.09
CA ALA A 142 -7.39 -15.54 -15.83
C ALA A 142 -8.51 -15.46 -14.77
N THR A 143 -8.48 -14.45 -13.90
CA THR A 143 -9.40 -14.31 -12.77
C THR A 143 -10.15 -12.97 -12.75
N ARG A 144 -9.68 -11.97 -13.48
CA ARG A 144 -10.25 -10.62 -13.59
C ARG A 144 -10.80 -10.41 -15.00
N GLU A 145 -12.11 -10.46 -15.14
CA GLU A 145 -12.80 -10.20 -16.42
C GLU A 145 -12.57 -8.79 -16.96
N SER A 146 -12.21 -7.84 -16.10
CA SER A 146 -11.87 -6.46 -16.47
C SER A 146 -10.53 -6.30 -17.17
N ILE A 147 -9.74 -7.38 -17.29
CA ILE A 147 -8.42 -7.37 -17.94
C ILE A 147 -8.46 -8.31 -19.14
N VAL A 148 -8.22 -7.77 -20.32
CA VAL A 148 -8.17 -8.54 -21.56
C VAL A 148 -6.78 -8.44 -22.15
N VAL A 149 -6.13 -9.58 -22.42
CA VAL A 149 -4.82 -9.62 -23.08
C VAL A 149 -4.98 -10.06 -24.53
N LYS A 150 -4.44 -9.27 -25.48
CA LYS A 150 -4.39 -9.61 -26.91
C LYS A 150 -2.96 -9.40 -27.43
N GLY A 151 -2.28 -10.50 -27.74
CA GLY A 151 -0.89 -10.46 -28.19
C GLY A 151 0.04 -9.90 -27.10
N ASP A 152 0.68 -8.78 -27.40
CA ASP A 152 1.61 -8.05 -26.54
C ASP A 152 0.95 -6.89 -25.77
N LYS A 153 -0.38 -6.72 -25.87
CA LYS A 153 -1.13 -5.67 -25.18
C LYS A 153 -2.09 -6.23 -24.15
N ALA A 154 -2.22 -5.51 -23.03
CA ALA A 154 -3.26 -5.71 -22.03
C ALA A 154 -4.17 -4.49 -21.98
N PHE A 155 -5.46 -4.73 -21.81
CA PHE A 155 -6.52 -3.74 -21.80
C PHE A 155 -7.25 -3.82 -20.47
N TRP A 156 -7.12 -2.78 -19.66
CA TRP A 156 -7.70 -2.69 -18.32
C TRP A 156 -8.96 -1.83 -18.35
N SER A 157 -10.13 -2.43 -18.13
CA SER A 157 -11.38 -1.69 -18.06
C SER A 157 -11.47 -0.85 -16.79
N ASN A 158 -12.11 0.32 -16.87
CA ASN A 158 -12.49 1.08 -15.69
C ASN A 158 -13.75 0.56 -14.98
N ARG A 159 -14.25 -0.61 -15.38
CA ARG A 159 -15.39 -1.27 -14.77
C ARG A 159 -15.05 -2.69 -14.39
N TRP A 160 -15.48 -3.13 -13.21
CA TRP A 160 -15.28 -4.48 -12.73
C TRP A 160 -16.30 -4.86 -11.66
N ILE A 161 -16.44 -6.16 -11.41
CA ILE A 161 -17.26 -6.68 -10.33
C ILE A 161 -16.54 -6.48 -8.99
N ALA A 162 -17.24 -5.93 -8.00
CA ALA A 162 -16.82 -5.90 -6.61
C ALA A 162 -18.01 -6.08 -5.68
N GLY A 163 -17.90 -6.99 -4.71
CA GLY A 163 -19.01 -7.34 -3.81
C GLY A 163 -20.27 -7.81 -4.56
N GLY A 164 -20.08 -8.45 -5.71
CA GLY A 164 -21.17 -8.95 -6.57
C GLY A 164 -21.87 -7.93 -7.46
N ASN A 165 -21.41 -6.66 -7.48
CA ASN A 165 -21.98 -5.62 -8.34
C ASN A 165 -20.92 -5.07 -9.30
N GLU A 166 -21.33 -4.71 -10.52
CA GLU A 166 -20.45 -3.97 -11.43
C GLU A 166 -20.29 -2.53 -10.91
N ILE A 167 -19.04 -2.13 -10.72
CA ILE A 167 -18.66 -0.77 -10.33
C ILE A 167 -17.87 -0.14 -11.47
N THR A 168 -18.19 1.12 -11.78
CA THR A 168 -17.34 1.97 -12.62
C THR A 168 -16.48 2.86 -11.73
N TRP A 169 -15.18 2.89 -11.97
CA TRP A 169 -14.29 3.82 -11.29
C TRP A 169 -14.53 5.25 -11.79
N ASP A 170 -15.04 6.11 -10.91
CA ASP A 170 -15.34 7.52 -11.21
C ASP A 170 -14.73 8.49 -10.17
N MET A 171 -13.60 8.11 -9.58
CA MET A 171 -13.02 8.81 -8.43
C MET A 171 -11.62 9.32 -8.73
N VAL A 172 -11.31 10.52 -8.23
CA VAL A 172 -9.96 11.10 -8.17
C VAL A 172 -9.80 11.67 -6.78
N HIS A 173 -8.64 11.45 -6.15
CA HIS A 173 -8.40 11.93 -4.80
C HIS A 173 -8.50 13.45 -4.72
N TYR A 174 -9.34 13.95 -3.80
CA TYR A 174 -9.32 15.35 -3.40
C TYR A 174 -8.09 15.66 -2.54
N ASP A 175 -7.75 16.94 -2.43
CA ASP A 175 -6.54 17.35 -1.71
C ASP A 175 -6.63 17.02 -0.21
N VAL A 176 -7.81 17.15 0.39
CA VAL A 176 -8.09 16.69 1.76
C VAL A 176 -7.89 15.18 1.95
N GLN A 177 -8.11 14.39 0.89
CA GLN A 177 -7.87 12.95 0.92
C GLN A 177 -6.38 12.63 0.84
N LEU A 178 -5.59 13.46 0.16
CA LEU A 178 -4.12 13.35 0.18
C LEU A 178 -3.61 13.57 1.61
N ILE A 179 -4.05 14.62 2.29
CA ILE A 179 -3.69 14.87 3.70
C ILE A 179 -4.10 13.67 4.59
N GLY A 180 -5.31 13.13 4.39
CA GLY A 180 -5.77 11.94 5.10
C GLY A 180 -4.87 10.72 4.87
N GLY A 181 -4.41 10.51 3.64
CA GLY A 181 -3.46 9.45 3.31
C GLY A 181 -2.10 9.64 4.00
N VAL A 182 -1.59 10.87 4.07
CA VAL A 182 -0.33 11.18 4.76
C VAL A 182 -0.49 10.92 6.27
N ALA A 183 -1.62 11.31 6.85
CA ALA A 183 -1.90 11.03 8.26
C ALA A 183 -1.87 9.52 8.56
N LEU A 184 -2.48 8.70 7.71
CA LEU A 184 -2.46 7.23 7.84
C LEU A 184 -1.04 6.67 7.69
N HIS A 185 -0.26 7.14 6.71
CA HIS A 185 1.13 6.71 6.55
C HIS A 185 1.98 7.03 7.79
N LYS A 186 1.77 8.20 8.41
CA LYS A 186 2.43 8.63 9.64
C LYS A 186 1.94 7.92 10.91
N GLY A 187 1.17 6.83 10.79
CA GLY A 187 0.63 6.08 11.92
C GLY A 187 -0.41 6.85 12.74
N LYS A 188 -1.04 7.89 12.19
CA LYS A 188 -2.09 8.67 12.85
C LYS A 188 -3.48 8.16 12.46
N ILE A 189 -4.48 8.53 13.25
CA ILE A 189 -5.89 8.29 12.93
C ILE A 189 -6.39 9.44 12.06
N ALA A 190 -6.83 9.15 10.84
CA ALA A 190 -7.51 10.09 9.97
C ALA A 190 -9.03 10.08 10.25
N GLU A 191 -9.52 11.04 11.04
CA GLU A 191 -10.95 11.22 11.25
C GLU A 191 -11.57 11.91 10.02
N MET A 192 -12.47 11.21 9.33
CA MET A 192 -13.15 11.70 8.14
C MET A 192 -14.66 11.45 8.28
N ALA A 193 -15.49 12.36 7.79
CA ALA A 193 -16.94 12.18 7.80
C ALA A 193 -17.36 11.03 6.86
N THR A 194 -18.58 10.51 7.04
CA THR A 194 -19.17 9.55 6.11
C THR A 194 -19.36 10.23 4.75
N GLY A 195 -18.91 9.59 3.67
CA GLY A 195 -18.96 10.15 2.31
C GLY A 195 -17.64 10.77 1.84
N GLU A 196 -16.68 11.02 2.74
CA GLU A 196 -15.37 11.62 2.40
C GLU A 196 -14.39 10.65 1.69
N GLY A 197 -14.85 9.45 1.31
CA GLY A 197 -14.06 8.51 0.51
C GLY A 197 -12.95 7.77 1.28
N LYS A 198 -13.20 7.33 2.52
CA LYS A 198 -12.21 6.62 3.37
C LYS A 198 -11.51 5.44 2.67
N THR A 199 -12.27 4.64 1.91
CA THR A 199 -11.74 3.50 1.17
C THR A 199 -10.76 3.95 0.08
N VAL A 200 -11.06 5.05 -0.61
CA VAL A 200 -10.19 5.64 -1.64
C VAL A 200 -8.95 6.27 -1.01
N VAL A 201 -9.09 6.93 0.14
CA VAL A 201 -7.96 7.51 0.88
C VAL A 201 -6.94 6.44 1.27
N ALA A 202 -7.42 5.26 1.69
CA ALA A 202 -6.56 4.15 2.07
C ALA A 202 -5.67 3.64 0.92
N THR A 203 -6.04 3.85 -0.35
CA THR A 203 -5.20 3.40 -1.48
C THR A 203 -3.82 4.05 -1.50
N LEU A 204 -3.71 5.28 -1.00
CA LEU A 204 -2.46 6.04 -0.99
C LEU A 204 -1.40 5.40 -0.06
N PRO A 205 -1.62 5.28 1.28
CA PRO A 205 -0.64 4.68 2.17
C PRO A 205 -0.48 3.18 1.95
N VAL A 206 -1.54 2.47 1.53
CA VAL A 206 -1.44 1.03 1.24
C VAL A 206 -0.48 0.78 0.10
N PHE A 207 -0.62 1.52 -1.00
CA PHE A 207 0.26 1.39 -2.14
C PHE A 207 1.72 1.64 -1.76
N LEU A 208 2.02 2.77 -1.11
CA LEU A 208 3.37 3.13 -0.69
C LEU A 208 4.00 2.06 0.21
N ASN A 209 3.30 1.61 1.24
CA ASN A 209 3.84 0.63 2.19
C ASN A 209 3.97 -0.76 1.55
N ALA A 210 3.09 -1.14 0.63
CA ALA A 210 3.18 -2.41 -0.08
C ALA A 210 4.42 -2.48 -1.00
N LEU A 211 4.91 -1.35 -1.52
CA LEU A 211 6.15 -1.32 -2.31
C LEU A 211 7.39 -1.75 -1.50
N ALA A 212 7.33 -1.74 -0.17
CA ALA A 212 8.40 -2.27 0.68
C ALA A 212 8.46 -3.81 0.71
N GLY A 213 7.45 -4.51 0.17
CA GLY A 213 7.44 -5.97 0.07
C GLY A 213 7.29 -6.70 1.41
N ARG A 214 6.80 -6.01 2.46
CA ARG A 214 6.60 -6.56 3.81
C ARG A 214 5.14 -6.89 4.15
N GLY A 215 4.25 -6.77 3.16
CA GLY A 215 2.80 -6.96 3.31
C GLY A 215 2.10 -5.77 3.97
N VAL A 216 0.84 -5.54 3.59
CA VAL A 216 -0.06 -4.57 4.23
C VAL A 216 -1.38 -5.24 4.57
N HIS A 217 -1.75 -5.22 5.85
CA HIS A 217 -3.03 -5.76 6.31
C HIS A 217 -4.10 -4.67 6.36
N ILE A 218 -5.17 -4.83 5.59
CA ILE A 218 -6.36 -3.97 5.65
C ILE A 218 -7.45 -4.67 6.45
N VAL A 219 -7.70 -4.15 7.64
CA VAL A 219 -8.67 -4.70 8.58
C VAL A 219 -10.03 -4.01 8.39
N THR A 220 -11.06 -4.80 8.11
CA THR A 220 -12.44 -4.32 8.07
C THR A 220 -13.29 -4.95 9.17
N VAL A 221 -14.53 -4.47 9.31
CA VAL A 221 -15.44 -4.91 10.38
C VAL A 221 -16.24 -6.18 10.04
N ASN A 222 -16.30 -6.58 8.77
CA ASN A 222 -16.99 -7.80 8.35
C ASN A 222 -16.46 -8.32 7.01
N ASP A 223 -16.70 -9.60 6.74
CA ASP A 223 -16.17 -10.29 5.57
C ASP A 223 -16.66 -9.70 4.24
N TYR A 224 -17.90 -9.22 4.18
CA TYR A 224 -18.43 -8.56 3.00
C TYR A 224 -17.62 -7.31 2.62
N LEU A 225 -17.29 -6.45 3.59
CA LEU A 225 -16.47 -5.27 3.35
C LEU A 225 -15.04 -5.64 2.97
N SER A 226 -14.43 -6.63 3.63
CA SER A 226 -13.09 -7.12 3.25
C SER A 226 -13.07 -7.58 1.79
N LYS A 227 -14.02 -8.44 1.41
CA LYS A 227 -14.12 -8.99 0.04
C LYS A 227 -14.38 -7.89 -0.98
N ARG A 228 -15.41 -7.07 -0.74
CA ARG A 228 -15.78 -5.96 -1.63
C ARG A 228 -14.63 -4.99 -1.81
N ASP A 229 -13.98 -4.55 -0.75
CA ASP A 229 -12.93 -3.52 -0.84
C ASP A 229 -11.65 -4.07 -1.47
N SER A 230 -11.31 -5.35 -1.24
CA SER A 230 -10.22 -6.03 -1.96
C SER A 230 -10.47 -6.11 -3.48
N GLU A 231 -11.72 -6.33 -3.88
CA GLU A 231 -12.12 -6.39 -5.29
C GLU A 231 -12.23 -5.01 -5.90
N TRP A 232 -12.72 -4.03 -5.14
CA TRP A 232 -12.97 -2.68 -5.59
C TRP A 232 -11.68 -1.88 -5.73
N MET A 233 -10.80 -1.88 -4.71
CA MET A 233 -9.53 -1.13 -4.76
C MET A 233 -8.41 -1.94 -5.42
N GLY A 234 -8.55 -3.27 -5.50
CA GLY A 234 -7.56 -4.19 -6.08
C GLY A 234 -6.93 -3.72 -7.39
N PRO A 235 -7.73 -3.36 -8.42
CA PRO A 235 -7.20 -2.93 -9.72
C PRO A 235 -6.27 -1.70 -9.66
N ILE A 236 -6.41 -0.83 -8.67
CA ILE A 236 -5.51 0.32 -8.49
C ILE A 236 -4.10 -0.13 -8.11
N TYR A 237 -3.98 -1.19 -7.32
CA TYR A 237 -2.68 -1.76 -6.92
C TYR A 237 -2.14 -2.74 -7.97
N GLU A 238 -3.02 -3.61 -8.47
CA GLU A 238 -2.70 -4.66 -9.45
C GLU A 238 -2.22 -4.09 -10.78
N PHE A 239 -2.72 -2.90 -11.17
CA PHE A 239 -2.23 -2.20 -12.35
C PHE A 239 -0.71 -1.93 -12.28
N HIS A 240 -0.18 -1.79 -11.07
CA HIS A 240 1.24 -1.57 -10.78
C HIS A 240 1.99 -2.84 -10.38
N GLY A 241 1.40 -4.01 -10.62
CA GLY A 241 2.04 -5.30 -10.36
C GLY A 241 2.07 -5.71 -8.89
N LEU A 242 1.30 -5.05 -8.02
CA LEU A 242 1.09 -5.50 -6.64
C LEU A 242 -0.02 -6.55 -6.60
N THR A 243 0.17 -7.55 -5.75
CA THR A 243 -0.79 -8.63 -5.51
C THR A 243 -1.73 -8.26 -4.37
N VAL A 244 -3.01 -8.62 -4.53
CA VAL A 244 -4.07 -8.31 -3.56
C VAL A 244 -4.89 -9.55 -3.32
N ASP A 245 -5.12 -9.90 -2.07
CA ASP A 245 -6.04 -10.98 -1.71
C ASP A 245 -6.82 -10.68 -0.42
N CYS A 246 -7.79 -11.53 -0.10
CA CYS A 246 -8.62 -11.42 1.08
C CYS A 246 -8.71 -12.76 1.82
N ILE A 247 -8.24 -12.80 3.07
CA ILE A 247 -8.23 -14.03 3.88
C ILE A 247 -9.65 -14.57 4.15
N ASP A 248 -10.67 -13.71 4.17
CA ASP A 248 -12.07 -14.09 4.35
C ASP A 248 -12.64 -14.89 3.14
N LYS A 249 -11.90 -14.98 2.02
CA LYS A 249 -12.25 -15.83 0.86
C LYS A 249 -11.82 -17.28 1.04
N HIS A 250 -10.91 -17.55 1.98
CA HIS A 250 -10.18 -18.81 2.06
C HIS A 250 -10.42 -19.51 3.39
N GLN A 251 -10.43 -20.84 3.36
CA GLN A 251 -10.54 -21.63 4.59
C GLN A 251 -9.29 -21.42 5.47
N PRO A 252 -9.45 -21.28 6.80
CA PRO A 252 -8.32 -21.23 7.73
C PRO A 252 -7.37 -22.42 7.54
N ASN A 253 -6.07 -22.20 7.71
CA ASN A 253 -5.00 -23.19 7.55
C ASN A 253 -4.83 -23.80 6.13
N SER A 254 -5.56 -23.31 5.12
CA SER A 254 -5.40 -23.77 3.74
C SER A 254 -4.17 -23.16 3.06
N ALA A 255 -3.75 -23.77 1.95
CA ALA A 255 -2.70 -23.20 1.11
C ALA A 255 -3.10 -21.83 0.55
N ASP A 256 -4.37 -21.66 0.16
CA ASP A 256 -4.88 -20.39 -0.35
C ASP A 256 -4.86 -19.28 0.71
N ARG A 257 -5.15 -19.61 1.97
CA ARG A 257 -5.02 -18.68 3.10
C ARG A 257 -3.57 -18.18 3.26
N ARG A 258 -2.58 -19.08 3.13
CA ARG A 258 -1.15 -18.71 3.16
C ARG A 258 -0.77 -17.85 1.96
N ASN A 259 -1.27 -18.19 0.77
CA ASN A 259 -1.07 -17.38 -0.43
C ASN A 259 -1.66 -15.97 -0.27
N ALA A 260 -2.81 -15.85 0.39
CA ALA A 260 -3.40 -14.56 0.72
C ALA A 260 -2.49 -13.70 1.61
N TYR A 261 -1.85 -14.30 2.62
CA TYR A 261 -0.85 -13.59 3.45
C TYR A 261 0.44 -13.25 2.70
N ASN A 262 0.80 -14.02 1.69
CA ASN A 262 1.96 -13.75 0.84
C ASN A 262 1.69 -12.69 -0.24
N ALA A 263 0.46 -12.21 -0.37
CA ALA A 263 0.16 -11.07 -1.23
C ALA A 263 0.80 -9.79 -0.66
N ASP A 264 1.09 -8.82 -1.53
CA ASP A 264 1.60 -7.52 -1.10
C ASP A 264 0.56 -6.79 -0.21
N ILE A 265 -0.73 -7.04 -0.45
CA ILE A 265 -1.86 -6.45 0.29
C ILE A 265 -2.89 -7.53 0.64
N THR A 266 -3.21 -7.63 1.93
CA THR A 266 -4.12 -8.64 2.49
C THR A 266 -5.29 -7.98 3.19
N PHE A 267 -6.50 -8.17 2.66
CA PHE A 267 -7.73 -7.72 3.31
C PHE A 267 -8.27 -8.81 4.23
N GLY A 268 -8.82 -8.43 5.38
CA GLY A 268 -9.39 -9.38 6.32
C GLY A 268 -10.21 -8.72 7.42
N THR A 269 -10.96 -9.53 8.16
CA THR A 269 -11.57 -9.07 9.42
C THR A 269 -10.60 -9.17 10.58
N ASN A 270 -10.82 -8.35 11.61
CA ASN A 270 -10.01 -8.38 12.83
C ASN A 270 -9.98 -9.77 13.50
N ASN A 271 -11.10 -10.48 13.49
CA ASN A 271 -11.22 -11.82 14.05
C ASN A 271 -10.36 -12.82 13.29
N GLU A 272 -10.42 -12.81 11.95
CA GLU A 272 -9.65 -13.75 11.13
C GLU A 272 -8.14 -13.54 11.29
N PHE A 273 -7.66 -12.29 11.26
CA PHE A 273 -6.26 -11.99 11.57
C PHE A 273 -5.85 -12.44 12.98
N GLY A 274 -6.73 -12.21 13.96
CA GLY A 274 -6.47 -12.61 15.34
C GLY A 274 -6.40 -14.12 15.52
N PHE A 275 -7.28 -14.89 14.87
CA PHE A 275 -7.27 -16.35 14.93
C PHE A 275 -6.11 -16.99 14.18
N ASP A 276 -5.65 -16.40 13.07
CA ASP A 276 -4.48 -16.92 12.35
C ASP A 276 -3.16 -16.67 13.11
N TYR A 277 -3.13 -15.66 13.98
CA TYR A 277 -1.99 -15.39 14.86
C TYR A 277 -1.90 -16.36 16.06
N LEU A 278 -3.05 -16.80 16.59
CA LEU A 278 -3.15 -17.67 17.78
C LEU A 278 -2.86 -19.14 17.47
#